data_AF-W2T2X2-F1
#
_entry.id   AF-W2T2X2-F1
#
_cell.length_a   1.000
_cell.length_b   1.000
_cell.length_c   1.000
_cell.angle_alpha   90.00
_cell.angle_beta   90.00
_cell.angle_gamma   90.00
#
_symmetry.space_group_name_H-M   'P 1'
#
loop_
_entity.id
_entity.type
_entity.pdbx_description
1 polymer ?
#
loop_
_entity_poly.entity_id
_entity_poly.type
_entity_poly.pdbx_seq_one_letter_code
_entity_poly.pdbx_strand_id
1 'polypeptide(L)'
;MHLAVAPRLESPGETVERLLTTVNMDWNLPECRAIPVAASSVRVLETPKEFYDFLVIDSIGSNIEQNDKLRVDILLDYLRGTRGVGEEKSSTSLLRTIADKATVYLYHTPKLTGFVKNVLPERTNEIVGLQHMKVYIFDNSVLISGWDRYVLFENCKDLADFFHDIINAVGDCSFLLKGDGSIVLHPSCTVHPYEGSFIDYRNLLRSKVSSVIASLQAKQISSSQSSSDTLLYPLVQMGLFGYNEEYELLKQIFCSKDNTVSLTMASGYFNCIKEYEQLIFSEGKYSMDIITAAPKANGFFGAAGPSGYIPALYSWVCERVLTLKDKYARNDVNLYEYHRDGWTFHAKGLWIDTPVQTATLMGSSNFGSFSIF
;
A
#
# COMPACT_ATOMS: atom_id res chain seq x y z
N MET A 1 -3.67 -0.36 -1.52
CA MET A 1 -3.19 -1.12 -2.68
C MET A 1 -1.94 -1.82 -2.23
N HIS A 2 -2.01 -3.14 -2.26
CA HIS A 2 -1.07 -4.02 -1.60
C HIS A 2 -0.80 -5.19 -2.54
N LEU A 3 0.35 -5.82 -2.46
CA LEU A 3 0.73 -6.92 -3.35
C LEU A 3 1.11 -8.11 -2.50
N ALA A 4 0.49 -9.26 -2.74
CA ALA A 4 0.92 -10.53 -2.17
C ALA A 4 1.75 -11.31 -3.20
N VAL A 5 2.89 -11.87 -2.80
CA VAL A 5 3.81 -12.61 -3.68
C VAL A 5 3.95 -14.05 -3.18
N ALA A 6 3.81 -15.08 -4.04
CA ALA A 6 3.86 -16.52 -3.72
C ALA A 6 4.75 -17.31 -4.74
N PRO A 7 5.83 -18.02 -4.35
CA PRO A 7 6.87 -18.47 -5.30
C PRO A 7 7.16 -20.00 -5.56
N ARG A 8 8.24 -20.51 -6.22
CA ARG A 8 8.57 -21.93 -6.67
C ARG A 8 10.12 -22.24 -6.73
N LEU A 9 10.66 -23.48 -6.55
CA LEU A 9 12.13 -23.86 -6.63
C LEU A 9 12.45 -24.98 -7.63
N GLU A 10 13.70 -24.93 -8.13
CA GLU A 10 14.74 -25.99 -8.04
C GLU A 10 16.13 -25.35 -7.69
N SER A 11 17.04 -26.08 -7.02
CA SER A 11 18.33 -25.64 -6.35
C SER A 11 19.63 -25.81 -7.20
N PRO A 12 20.89 -25.49 -6.75
CA PRO A 12 21.40 -24.66 -5.62
C PRO A 12 22.53 -23.61 -5.98
N GLY A 13 22.65 -22.53 -5.20
CA GLY A 13 23.84 -21.65 -5.14
C GLY A 13 23.67 -20.45 -4.18
N GLU A 14 24.55 -20.30 -3.18
CA GLU A 14 24.33 -19.54 -1.93
C GLU A 14 24.33 -17.99 -2.01
N THR A 15 23.51 -17.40 -1.13
CA THR A 15 23.72 -16.13 -0.36
C THR A 15 22.88 -14.87 -0.68
N VAL A 16 21.89 -14.89 -1.60
CA VAL A 16 20.88 -13.79 -1.70
C VAL A 16 19.43 -14.33 -1.79
N GLU A 17 19.25 -15.63 -1.90
CA GLU A 17 17.97 -16.25 -2.21
C GLU A 17 17.25 -16.76 -0.94
N ARG A 18 16.45 -15.89 -0.32
CA ARG A 18 15.45 -16.28 0.68
C ARG A 18 14.07 -15.76 0.30
N LEU A 19 13.63 -16.21 -0.86
CA LEU A 19 12.24 -16.25 -1.29
C LEU A 19 12.17 -17.56 -2.11
N LEU A 20 10.97 -18.08 -2.39
CA LEU A 20 10.78 -19.12 -3.42
C LEU A 20 10.57 -20.59 -3.01
N THR A 21 9.29 -21.02 -2.81
CA THR A 21 8.70 -22.30 -3.30
C THR A 21 7.16 -22.38 -3.19
N THR A 22 6.47 -23.31 -3.92
CA THR A 22 5.01 -23.57 -3.82
C THR A 22 4.65 -25.06 -3.79
N VAL A 23 3.79 -25.41 -2.84
CA VAL A 23 2.68 -26.39 -2.89
C VAL A 23 1.52 -25.78 -2.11
N ASN A 24 0.45 -25.33 -2.79
CA ASN A 24 -0.80 -24.74 -2.27
C ASN A 24 -0.80 -24.25 -0.82
N MET A 25 -0.67 -22.93 -0.62
CA MET A 25 -1.25 -22.33 0.57
C MET A 25 -2.76 -22.23 0.34
N ASP A 26 -3.57 -22.88 1.18
CA ASP A 26 -5.05 -22.90 1.15
C ASP A 26 -5.68 -21.53 1.51
N TRP A 27 -5.18 -20.46 0.91
CA TRP A 27 -5.63 -19.10 1.14
C TRP A 27 -6.49 -18.80 -0.07
N ASN A 28 -7.71 -18.30 0.14
CA ASN A 28 -8.71 -18.11 -0.92
C ASN A 28 -8.35 -16.91 -1.83
N LEU A 29 -7.14 -16.89 -2.36
CA LEU A 29 -6.70 -15.99 -3.40
C LEU A 29 -7.15 -16.58 -4.74
N PRO A 30 -7.97 -15.86 -5.51
CA PRO A 30 -8.50 -16.41 -6.75
C PRO A 30 -7.38 -16.55 -7.79
N GLU A 31 -7.22 -17.74 -8.37
CA GLU A 31 -6.19 -18.00 -9.41
C GLU A 31 -6.32 -17.04 -10.60
N CYS A 32 -7.54 -16.60 -10.93
CA CYS A 32 -7.77 -15.59 -11.96
C CYS A 32 -7.19 -14.20 -11.63
N ARG A 33 -6.59 -14.00 -10.46
CA ARG A 33 -5.87 -12.76 -10.09
C ARG A 33 -4.36 -12.97 -10.00
N ALA A 34 -3.88 -14.19 -10.17
CA ALA A 34 -2.46 -14.50 -10.12
C ALA A 34 -1.77 -14.02 -11.40
N ILE A 35 -0.71 -13.23 -11.26
CA ILE A 35 0.14 -12.80 -12.37
C ILE A 35 1.46 -13.58 -12.24
N PRO A 36 1.72 -14.58 -13.09
CA PRO A 36 2.97 -15.32 -13.06
C PRO A 36 4.13 -14.45 -13.58
N VAL A 37 5.23 -14.38 -12.82
CA VAL A 37 6.44 -13.63 -13.16
C VAL A 37 7.68 -14.40 -12.73
N ALA A 38 8.79 -14.21 -13.44
CA ALA A 38 10.07 -14.80 -13.04
C ALA A 38 10.62 -14.05 -11.81
N ALA A 39 11.22 -14.74 -10.85
CA ALA A 39 11.78 -14.11 -9.67
C ALA A 39 12.89 -13.13 -10.01
N SER A 40 13.64 -13.40 -11.08
CA SER A 40 14.64 -12.49 -11.63
C SER A 40 14.08 -11.14 -12.11
N SER A 41 12.75 -11.04 -12.28
CA SER A 41 12.07 -9.78 -12.61
C SER A 41 11.64 -8.97 -11.39
N VAL A 42 11.86 -9.50 -10.17
CA VAL A 42 11.49 -8.83 -8.92
C VAL A 42 12.77 -8.48 -8.16
N ARG A 43 13.00 -7.19 -7.96
CA ARG A 43 14.19 -6.69 -7.26
C ARG A 43 13.78 -5.80 -6.09
N VAL A 44 14.30 -6.10 -4.90
CA VAL A 44 14.26 -5.18 -3.76
C VAL A 44 15.41 -4.20 -3.93
N LEU A 45 15.13 -2.90 -3.94
CA LEU A 45 16.19 -1.88 -3.94
C LEU A 45 16.67 -1.70 -2.51
N GLU A 46 17.99 -1.76 -2.33
CA GLU A 46 18.63 -1.83 -1.00
C GLU A 46 18.90 -0.45 -0.42
N THR A 47 18.95 0.59 -1.26
CA THR A 47 19.28 1.93 -0.82
C THR A 47 18.32 2.98 -1.39
N PRO A 48 18.09 4.09 -0.66
CA PRO A 48 17.38 5.25 -1.20
C PRO A 48 18.04 5.78 -2.48
N LYS A 49 19.38 5.66 -2.60
CA LYS A 49 20.11 6.07 -3.80
C LYS A 49 19.63 5.30 -5.03
N GLU A 50 19.53 3.97 -4.95
CA GLU A 50 19.01 3.15 -6.06
C GLU A 50 17.58 3.56 -6.45
N PHE A 51 16.74 3.88 -5.46
CA PHE A 51 15.38 4.38 -5.69
C PHE A 51 15.37 5.71 -6.45
N TYR A 52 16.17 6.69 -6.00
CA TYR A 52 16.25 7.99 -6.66
C TYR A 52 16.92 7.93 -8.04
N ASP A 53 17.96 7.09 -8.18
CA ASP A 53 18.62 6.83 -9.46
C ASP A 53 17.66 6.19 -10.47
N PHE A 54 16.68 5.40 -10.01
CA PHE A 54 15.62 4.86 -10.86
C PHE A 54 14.54 5.92 -11.18
N LEU A 55 14.16 6.75 -10.21
CA LEU A 55 13.08 7.72 -10.37
C LEU A 55 13.44 8.97 -11.19
N VAL A 56 14.73 9.32 -11.30
CA VAL A 56 15.30 10.53 -11.93
C VAL A 56 14.26 11.62 -12.22
N ILE A 57 13.77 12.30 -11.18
CA ILE A 57 12.64 13.24 -11.31
C ILE A 57 12.97 14.44 -12.22
N ASP A 58 14.22 14.90 -12.23
CA ASP A 58 14.71 15.95 -13.15
C ASP A 58 14.60 15.53 -14.63
N SER A 59 14.49 14.23 -14.90
CA SER A 59 14.26 13.71 -16.24
C SER A 59 12.82 13.85 -16.70
N ILE A 60 11.81 13.92 -15.81
CA ILE A 60 10.40 13.93 -16.24
C ILE A 60 10.11 15.20 -17.04
N GLY A 61 10.47 16.38 -16.53
CA GLY A 61 10.30 17.64 -17.25
C GLY A 61 11.04 17.64 -18.59
N SER A 62 12.31 17.24 -18.57
CA SER A 62 13.16 17.17 -19.78
C SER A 62 12.65 16.16 -20.82
N ASN A 63 12.19 14.98 -20.38
CA ASN A 63 11.68 13.92 -21.25
C ASN A 63 10.30 14.27 -21.82
N ILE A 64 9.43 14.92 -21.03
CA ILE A 64 8.15 15.45 -21.50
C ILE A 64 8.38 16.51 -22.59
N GLU A 65 9.44 17.31 -22.49
CA GLU A 65 9.78 18.30 -23.53
C GLU A 65 10.36 17.66 -24.80
N GLN A 66 11.06 16.55 -24.68
CA GLN A 66 11.76 15.90 -25.80
C GLN A 66 10.93 14.82 -26.49
N ASN A 67 9.84 14.34 -25.87
CA ASN A 67 9.04 13.24 -26.37
C ASN A 67 7.55 13.54 -26.32
N ASP A 68 7.01 14.05 -27.44
CA ASP A 68 5.59 14.38 -27.59
C ASP A 68 4.64 13.17 -27.47
N LYS A 69 5.17 11.94 -27.51
CA LYS A 69 4.38 10.70 -27.33
C LYS A 69 4.40 10.20 -25.89
N LEU A 70 5.23 10.78 -25.02
CA LEU A 70 5.31 10.37 -23.62
C LEU A 70 4.00 10.73 -22.92
N ARG A 71 3.37 9.72 -22.32
CA ARG A 71 2.19 9.91 -21.47
C ARG A 71 2.60 9.91 -20.02
N VAL A 72 2.20 10.93 -19.29
CA VAL A 72 2.46 11.06 -17.84
C VAL A 72 1.14 11.30 -17.12
N ASP A 73 0.79 10.38 -16.23
CA ASP A 73 -0.38 10.48 -15.36
C ASP A 73 0.08 10.49 -13.90
N ILE A 74 -0.39 11.47 -13.12
CA ILE A 74 -0.01 11.67 -11.71
C ILE A 74 -1.28 11.73 -10.89
N LEU A 75 -1.41 10.86 -9.89
CA LEU A 75 -2.54 10.87 -8.96
C LEU A 75 -2.06 11.25 -7.57
N LEU A 76 -2.57 12.37 -7.05
CA LEU A 76 -2.31 12.85 -5.70
C LEU A 76 -3.58 12.91 -4.87
N ASP A 77 -3.42 12.86 -3.55
CA ASP A 77 -4.47 13.28 -2.62
C ASP A 77 -4.67 14.79 -2.71
N TYR A 78 -5.92 15.24 -2.87
CA TYR A 78 -6.29 16.64 -3.06
C TYR A 78 -5.86 17.48 -1.86
N LEU A 79 -6.17 17.04 -0.64
CA LEU A 79 -5.92 17.84 0.56
C LEU A 79 -4.44 17.90 0.89
N ARG A 80 -3.68 16.84 0.61
CA ARG A 80 -2.21 16.88 0.75
C ARG A 80 -1.55 17.68 -0.35
N GLY A 81 -1.97 17.47 -1.59
CA GLY A 81 -1.38 18.11 -2.77
C GLY A 81 -1.55 19.62 -2.79
N THR A 82 -2.61 20.14 -2.16
CA THR A 82 -2.95 21.57 -2.11
C THR A 82 -2.54 22.29 -0.81
N ARG A 83 -1.91 21.60 0.14
CA ARG A 83 -1.38 22.26 1.36
C ARG A 83 -0.25 23.23 0.99
N GLY A 84 -0.30 24.44 1.53
CA GLY A 84 0.72 25.46 1.28
C GLY A 84 0.64 26.11 -0.11
N VAL A 85 -0.47 25.98 -0.84
CA VAL A 85 -0.68 26.66 -2.14
C VAL A 85 -0.52 28.17 -2.00
N GLY A 86 -1.02 28.76 -0.91
CA GLY A 86 -0.87 30.20 -0.65
C GLY A 86 0.59 30.65 -0.42
N GLU A 87 1.52 29.72 -0.20
CA GLU A 87 2.96 29.97 -0.06
C GLU A 87 3.79 29.45 -1.24
N GLU A 88 3.15 28.97 -2.33
CA GLU A 88 3.79 28.31 -3.47
C GLU A 88 4.64 27.07 -3.14
N LYS A 89 4.40 26.43 -1.98
CA LYS A 89 5.17 25.26 -1.51
C LYS A 89 4.40 23.95 -1.65
N SER A 90 3.28 23.94 -2.35
CA SER A 90 2.47 22.73 -2.51
C SER A 90 2.96 21.85 -3.65
N SER A 91 2.59 20.56 -3.63
CA SER A 91 2.84 19.67 -4.75
C SER A 91 2.14 20.16 -6.02
N THR A 92 0.96 20.76 -5.91
CA THR A 92 0.26 21.35 -7.06
C THR A 92 0.97 22.57 -7.64
N SER A 93 1.63 23.41 -6.82
CA SER A 93 2.43 24.54 -7.30
C SER A 93 3.60 24.05 -8.15
N LEU A 94 4.27 22.98 -7.75
CA LEU A 94 5.35 22.36 -8.51
C LEU A 94 4.84 21.74 -9.83
N LEU A 95 3.74 20.99 -9.76
CA LEU A 95 3.22 20.23 -10.90
C LEU A 95 2.48 21.08 -11.93
N ARG A 96 2.08 22.30 -11.59
CA ARG A 96 1.44 23.24 -12.53
C ARG A 96 2.25 23.42 -13.82
N THR A 97 3.58 23.45 -13.71
CA THR A 97 4.50 23.67 -14.86
C THR A 97 4.42 22.57 -15.92
N ILE A 98 4.02 21.35 -15.53
CA ILE A 98 3.88 20.20 -16.42
C ILE A 98 2.43 19.80 -16.67
N ALA A 99 1.46 20.45 -16.02
CA ALA A 99 0.05 20.06 -16.03
C ALA A 99 -0.63 20.18 -17.41
N ASP A 100 -0.07 20.95 -18.35
CA ASP A 100 -0.58 21.01 -19.73
C ASP A 100 -0.07 19.85 -20.60
N LYS A 101 0.98 19.16 -20.17
CA LYS A 101 1.61 18.04 -20.87
C LYS A 101 1.46 16.69 -20.15
N ALA A 102 0.86 16.71 -18.96
CA ALA A 102 0.63 15.54 -18.11
C ALA A 102 -0.79 15.60 -17.53
N THR A 103 -1.40 14.43 -17.25
CA THR A 103 -2.68 14.39 -16.54
C THR A 103 -2.42 14.36 -15.04
N VAL A 104 -2.78 15.43 -14.33
CA VAL A 104 -2.59 15.51 -12.88
C VAL A 104 -3.96 15.42 -12.19
N TYR A 105 -4.24 14.25 -11.64
CA TYR A 105 -5.45 13.95 -10.86
C TYR A 105 -5.27 14.33 -9.38
N LEU A 106 -6.29 14.94 -8.79
CA LEU A 106 -6.37 15.29 -7.38
C LEU A 106 -7.59 14.59 -6.76
N TYR A 107 -7.37 13.44 -6.13
CA TYR A 107 -8.42 12.65 -5.50
C TYR A 107 -8.88 13.29 -4.19
N HIS A 108 -10.19 13.44 -4.02
CA HIS A 108 -10.78 13.93 -2.78
C HIS A 108 -11.64 12.84 -2.13
N THR A 109 -11.35 12.52 -0.88
CA THR A 109 -12.16 11.56 -0.10
C THR A 109 -13.57 12.12 0.12
N PRO A 110 -14.63 11.38 -0.25
CA PRO A 110 -16.00 11.92 -0.32
C PRO A 110 -16.69 12.16 1.03
N LYS A 111 -16.12 11.64 2.14
CA LYS A 111 -16.63 11.85 3.51
C LYS A 111 -16.11 13.11 4.20
N LEU A 112 -15.23 13.87 3.54
CA LEU A 112 -14.70 15.13 4.06
C LEU A 112 -15.57 16.29 3.56
N THR A 113 -16.77 16.46 4.15
CA THR A 113 -17.74 17.51 3.77
C THR A 113 -18.07 18.45 4.95
N GLY A 114 -18.46 19.70 4.67
CA GLY A 114 -19.10 20.62 5.62
C GLY A 114 -18.26 21.10 6.81
N PHE A 115 -18.93 21.38 7.94
CA PHE A 115 -18.38 21.95 9.18
C PHE A 115 -17.18 21.18 9.77
N VAL A 116 -17.06 19.87 9.45
CA VAL A 116 -15.94 19.02 9.87
C VAL A 116 -14.60 19.53 9.31
N LYS A 117 -14.60 20.12 8.11
CA LYS A 117 -13.42 20.76 7.49
C LYS A 117 -13.00 22.06 8.21
N ASN A 118 -13.94 22.76 8.85
CA ASN A 118 -13.70 24.06 9.51
C ASN A 118 -13.31 23.94 10.99
N VAL A 119 -13.54 22.79 11.61
CA VAL A 119 -13.28 22.55 13.06
C VAL A 119 -12.02 21.70 13.28
N LEU A 120 -11.60 20.94 12.28
CA LEU A 120 -10.42 20.08 12.36
C LEU A 120 -9.16 20.79 11.83
N PRO A 121 -8.08 20.92 12.63
CA PRO A 121 -6.77 21.35 12.13
C PRO A 121 -6.37 20.59 10.86
N GLU A 122 -5.60 21.21 9.95
CA GLU A 122 -5.21 20.59 8.68
C GLU A 122 -4.63 19.17 8.81
N ARG A 123 -3.93 18.89 9.93
CA ARG A 123 -3.35 17.58 10.27
C ARG A 123 -4.38 16.51 10.69
N THR A 124 -5.56 16.89 11.14
CA THR A 124 -6.62 15.97 11.62
C THR A 124 -7.61 15.53 10.54
N ASN A 125 -7.63 16.20 9.37
CA ASN A 125 -8.38 15.73 8.19
C ASN A 125 -7.87 14.38 7.66
N GLU A 126 -6.65 14.00 8.05
CA GLU A 126 -5.99 12.73 7.72
C GLU A 126 -6.69 11.51 8.34
N ILE A 127 -7.51 11.74 9.36
CA ILE A 127 -8.22 10.71 10.14
C ILE A 127 -9.42 10.12 9.36
N VAL A 128 -9.95 10.84 8.37
CA VAL A 128 -11.21 10.48 7.67
C VAL A 128 -10.99 9.62 6.43
N GLY A 129 -9.73 9.52 5.96
CA GLY A 129 -9.31 8.69 4.82
C GLY A 129 -8.48 9.50 3.82
N LEU A 130 -7.29 9.02 3.49
CA LEU A 130 -6.39 9.61 2.50
C LEU A 130 -6.10 8.60 1.39
N GLN A 131 -5.78 9.10 0.21
CA GLN A 131 -5.14 8.27 -0.81
C GLN A 131 -3.72 7.88 -0.33
N HIS A 132 -3.42 6.57 -0.34
CA HIS A 132 -2.16 6.03 0.19
C HIS A 132 -1.41 5.11 -0.79
N MET A 133 -1.80 5.11 -2.07
CA MET A 133 -1.10 4.31 -3.09
C MET A 133 0.26 4.92 -3.37
N LYS A 134 1.29 4.07 -3.49
CA LYS A 134 2.69 4.46 -3.70
C LYS A 134 3.29 3.58 -4.77
N VAL A 135 2.81 3.81 -5.97
CA VAL A 135 3.16 3.02 -7.15
C VAL A 135 3.68 3.98 -8.20
N TYR A 136 4.81 3.64 -8.79
CA TYR A 136 5.41 4.33 -9.91
C TYR A 136 5.48 3.35 -11.07
N ILE A 137 5.03 3.75 -12.25
CA ILE A 137 4.89 2.88 -13.42
C ILE A 137 5.69 3.50 -14.56
N PHE A 138 6.58 2.70 -15.14
CA PHE A 138 7.45 3.08 -16.25
C PHE A 138 7.33 2.01 -17.32
N ASP A 139 6.54 2.27 -18.36
CA ASP A 139 6.19 1.28 -19.39
C ASP A 139 5.65 -0.03 -18.77
N ASN A 140 6.42 -1.11 -18.83
CA ASN A 140 6.06 -2.41 -18.27
C ASN A 140 6.66 -2.66 -16.88
N SER A 141 7.33 -1.68 -16.28
CA SER A 141 7.96 -1.80 -14.98
C SER A 141 7.16 -1.08 -13.90
N VAL A 142 7.01 -1.72 -12.74
CA VAL A 142 6.29 -1.18 -11.60
C VAL A 142 7.23 -1.09 -10.41
N LEU A 143 7.32 0.07 -9.81
CA LEU A 143 8.02 0.28 -8.55
C LEU A 143 7.00 0.55 -7.46
N ILE A 144 6.92 -0.33 -6.47
CA ILE A 144 6.10 -0.14 -5.28
C ILE A 144 7.00 0.35 -4.16
N SER A 145 6.62 1.44 -3.49
CA SER A 145 7.35 1.94 -2.33
C SER A 145 6.53 1.87 -1.04
N GLY A 146 7.20 1.55 0.05
CA GLY A 146 6.60 1.39 1.38
C GLY A 146 7.51 1.90 2.49
N TRP A 147 7.73 3.23 2.55
CA TRP A 147 8.42 4.02 3.61
C TRP A 147 9.80 3.54 4.12
N ASP A 148 10.28 2.37 3.70
CA ASP A 148 11.61 1.83 4.01
C ASP A 148 12.02 0.67 3.06
N ARG A 149 11.16 0.33 2.09
CA ARG A 149 11.42 -0.69 1.08
C ARG A 149 10.90 -0.23 -0.27
N TYR A 150 11.63 -0.58 -1.31
CA TYR A 150 11.27 -0.33 -2.68
C TYR A 150 11.38 -1.65 -3.43
N VAL A 151 10.32 -2.04 -4.12
CA VAL A 151 10.32 -3.29 -4.88
C VAL A 151 9.98 -2.96 -6.32
N LEU A 152 10.94 -3.25 -7.18
CA LEU A 152 10.87 -3.07 -8.61
C LEU A 152 10.45 -4.40 -9.25
N PHE A 153 9.40 -4.34 -10.06
CA PHE A 153 8.89 -5.42 -10.89
C PHE A 153 9.18 -5.03 -12.33
N GLU A 154 10.17 -5.66 -12.95
CA GLU A 154 10.65 -5.33 -14.30
C GLU A 154 9.91 -6.16 -15.36
N ASN A 155 9.52 -5.55 -16.47
CA ASN A 155 8.86 -6.24 -17.58
C ASN A 155 7.54 -6.96 -17.20
N CYS A 156 6.88 -6.52 -16.14
CA CYS A 156 5.61 -7.03 -15.63
C CYS A 156 4.42 -6.25 -16.21
N LYS A 157 4.17 -6.42 -17.52
CA LYS A 157 3.11 -5.68 -18.24
C LYS A 157 1.73 -5.78 -17.57
N ASP A 158 1.32 -6.97 -17.16
CA ASP A 158 -0.01 -7.18 -16.57
C ASP A 158 -0.19 -6.42 -15.24
N LEU A 159 0.89 -6.33 -14.45
CA LEU A 159 0.90 -5.56 -13.21
C LEU A 159 0.90 -4.05 -13.48
N ALA A 160 1.68 -3.61 -14.46
CA ALA A 160 1.73 -2.22 -14.90
C ALA A 160 0.37 -1.74 -15.42
N ASP A 161 -0.24 -2.51 -16.33
CA ASP A 161 -1.57 -2.26 -16.88
C ASP A 161 -2.61 -2.21 -15.74
N PHE A 162 -2.59 -3.16 -14.81
CA PHE A 162 -3.52 -3.19 -13.69
C PHE A 162 -3.44 -1.92 -12.82
N PHE A 163 -2.24 -1.51 -12.42
CA PHE A 163 -2.10 -0.31 -11.60
C PHE A 163 -2.35 0.98 -12.36
N HIS A 164 -1.99 1.05 -13.65
CA HIS A 164 -2.34 2.17 -14.51
C HIS A 164 -3.87 2.32 -14.61
N ASP A 165 -4.58 1.22 -14.83
CA ASP A 165 -6.03 1.21 -14.94
C ASP A 165 -6.71 1.56 -13.61
N ILE A 166 -6.19 1.13 -12.45
CA ILE A 166 -6.69 1.58 -11.15
C ILE A 166 -6.46 3.08 -10.95
N ILE A 167 -5.28 3.59 -11.31
CA ILE A 167 -4.97 5.03 -11.21
C ILE A 167 -5.95 5.84 -12.06
N ASN A 168 -6.19 5.44 -13.31
CA ASN A 168 -7.16 6.09 -14.19
C ASN A 168 -8.61 5.95 -13.67
N ALA A 169 -9.00 4.79 -13.16
CA ALA A 169 -10.33 4.57 -12.58
C ALA A 169 -10.61 5.54 -11.41
N VAL A 170 -9.60 5.78 -10.57
CA VAL A 170 -9.68 6.77 -9.48
C VAL A 170 -9.59 8.19 -10.02
N GLY A 171 -8.69 8.44 -10.98
CA GLY A 171 -8.49 9.74 -11.63
C GLY A 171 -9.74 10.26 -12.34
N ASP A 172 -10.47 9.38 -13.01
CA ASP A 172 -11.74 9.67 -13.67
C ASP A 172 -12.84 10.16 -12.72
N CYS A 173 -12.71 9.85 -11.43
CA CYS A 173 -13.59 10.29 -10.35
C CYS A 173 -13.00 11.45 -9.53
N SER A 174 -11.87 12.03 -9.98
CA SER A 174 -11.11 13.03 -9.24
C SER A 174 -11.20 14.41 -9.89
N PHE A 175 -10.53 15.40 -9.30
CA PHE A 175 -10.29 16.68 -9.96
C PHE A 175 -9.05 16.61 -10.85
N LEU A 176 -8.93 17.55 -11.78
CA LEU A 176 -7.78 17.78 -12.65
C LEU A 176 -7.13 19.12 -12.31
N LEU A 177 -5.80 19.14 -12.20
CA LEU A 177 -5.01 20.37 -12.19
C LEU A 177 -4.73 20.81 -13.64
N LYS A 178 -4.89 22.11 -13.92
CA LYS A 178 -4.58 22.74 -15.22
C LYS A 178 -3.29 23.55 -15.15
N GLY A 179 -2.66 23.86 -16.30
CA GLY A 179 -1.43 24.65 -16.34
C GLY A 179 -1.57 26.10 -15.87
N ASP A 180 -2.79 26.65 -15.86
CA ASP A 180 -3.07 27.94 -15.22
C ASP A 180 -3.19 27.84 -13.68
N GLY A 181 -3.08 26.63 -13.12
CA GLY A 181 -3.22 26.33 -11.70
C GLY A 181 -4.66 26.12 -11.24
N SER A 182 -5.65 26.25 -12.14
CA SER A 182 -7.04 25.97 -11.82
C SER A 182 -7.27 24.48 -11.58
N ILE A 183 -8.25 24.19 -10.72
CA ILE A 183 -8.67 22.82 -10.41
C ILE A 183 -10.10 22.65 -10.88
N VAL A 184 -10.33 21.68 -11.77
CA VAL A 184 -11.64 21.41 -12.36
C VAL A 184 -12.03 19.95 -12.15
N LEU A 185 -13.31 19.66 -12.01
CA LEU A 185 -13.75 18.27 -11.89
C LEU A 185 -13.49 17.51 -13.20
N HIS A 186 -13.02 16.26 -13.11
CA HIS A 186 -12.80 15.45 -14.31
C HIS A 186 -14.12 15.27 -15.08
N PRO A 187 -14.14 15.42 -16.43
CA PRO A 187 -15.38 15.35 -17.21
C PRO A 187 -16.16 14.03 -17.06
N SER A 188 -15.46 12.93 -16.81
CA SER A 188 -16.07 11.61 -16.57
C SER A 188 -16.60 11.42 -15.14
N CYS A 189 -16.34 12.37 -14.23
CA CYS A 189 -16.84 12.33 -12.87
C CYS A 189 -18.25 12.93 -12.82
N THR A 190 -19.26 12.08 -12.93
CA THR A 190 -20.67 12.50 -12.99
C THR A 190 -21.26 12.85 -11.62
N VAL A 191 -20.56 12.52 -10.53
CA VAL A 191 -20.98 12.79 -9.15
C VAL A 191 -19.86 13.53 -8.44
N HIS A 192 -20.14 14.75 -7.97
CA HIS A 192 -19.12 15.56 -7.33
C HIS A 192 -18.61 14.92 -6.01
N PRO A 193 -17.28 14.78 -5.78
CA PRO A 193 -16.73 14.01 -4.66
C PRO A 193 -17.24 14.43 -3.28
N TYR A 194 -17.42 15.73 -3.03
CA TYR A 194 -17.82 16.25 -1.71
C TYR A 194 -19.11 17.08 -1.71
N GLU A 195 -19.72 17.31 -2.88
CA GLU A 195 -21.01 18.03 -3.00
C GLU A 195 -22.13 17.09 -3.46
N GLY A 196 -21.77 15.99 -4.12
CA GLY A 196 -22.71 14.96 -4.55
C GLY A 196 -23.03 13.97 -3.44
N SER A 197 -23.97 13.07 -3.76
CA SER A 197 -24.33 11.95 -2.89
C SER A 197 -23.14 11.01 -2.70
N PHE A 198 -22.77 10.76 -1.44
CA PHE A 198 -21.72 9.80 -1.10
C PHE A 198 -22.00 8.41 -1.67
N ILE A 199 -23.27 7.98 -1.65
CA ILE A 199 -23.66 6.65 -2.15
C ILE A 199 -23.44 6.58 -3.67
N ASP A 200 -23.82 7.62 -4.40
CA ASP A 200 -23.69 7.64 -5.86
C ASP A 200 -22.22 7.74 -6.28
N TYR A 201 -21.43 8.58 -5.60
CA TYR A 201 -19.98 8.65 -5.81
C TYR A 201 -19.31 7.31 -5.50
N ARG A 202 -19.70 6.66 -4.39
CA ARG A 202 -19.20 5.35 -4.02
C ARG A 202 -19.49 4.31 -5.11
N ASN A 203 -20.72 4.30 -5.64
CA ASN A 203 -21.12 3.37 -6.68
C ASN A 203 -20.40 3.66 -8.02
N LEU A 204 -20.17 4.93 -8.35
CA LEU A 204 -19.41 5.35 -9.53
C LEU A 204 -17.96 4.87 -9.47
N LEU A 205 -17.25 5.16 -8.38
CA LEU A 205 -15.85 4.72 -8.22
C LEU A 205 -15.75 3.19 -8.20
N ARG A 206 -16.65 2.55 -7.45
CA ARG A 206 -16.70 1.08 -7.34
C ARG A 206 -16.95 0.43 -8.70
N SER A 207 -17.84 0.95 -9.54
CA SER A 207 -18.09 0.34 -10.85
C SER A 207 -16.84 0.37 -11.74
N LYS A 208 -16.10 1.48 -11.74
CA LYS A 208 -14.83 1.61 -12.46
C LYS A 208 -13.76 0.66 -11.92
N VAL A 209 -13.52 0.62 -10.62
CA VAL A 209 -12.53 -0.28 -10.00
C VAL A 209 -12.89 -1.76 -10.23
N SER A 210 -14.18 -2.13 -10.11
CA SER A 210 -14.64 -3.48 -10.40
C SER A 210 -14.38 -3.87 -11.86
N SER A 211 -14.54 -2.94 -12.80
CA SER A 211 -14.23 -3.20 -14.20
C SER A 211 -12.76 -3.53 -14.40
N VAL A 212 -11.85 -2.80 -13.73
CA VAL A 212 -10.41 -3.08 -13.80
C VAL A 212 -10.07 -4.45 -13.24
N ILE A 213 -10.65 -4.80 -12.08
CA ILE A 213 -10.47 -6.12 -11.46
C ILE A 213 -10.96 -7.23 -12.38
N ALA A 214 -12.16 -7.08 -12.96
CA ALA A 214 -12.75 -8.05 -13.87
C ALA A 214 -11.94 -8.20 -15.17
N SER A 215 -11.38 -7.11 -15.71
CA SER A 215 -10.50 -7.16 -16.87
C SER A 215 -9.23 -7.98 -16.61
N LEU A 216 -8.60 -7.81 -15.45
CA LEU A 216 -7.45 -8.66 -15.07
C LEU A 216 -7.89 -10.12 -14.98
N GLN A 217 -9.04 -10.40 -14.36
CA GLN A 217 -9.55 -11.76 -14.22
C GLN A 217 -9.81 -12.44 -15.57
N ALA A 218 -10.48 -11.75 -16.47
CA ALA A 218 -10.73 -12.26 -17.82
C ALA A 218 -9.41 -12.53 -18.58
N LYS A 219 -8.40 -11.66 -18.41
CA LYS A 219 -7.08 -11.81 -19.00
C LYS A 219 -6.36 -13.07 -18.47
N GLN A 220 -6.33 -13.27 -17.16
CA GLN A 220 -5.66 -14.45 -16.57
C GLN A 220 -6.40 -15.76 -16.87
N ILE A 221 -7.73 -15.75 -16.99
CA ILE A 221 -8.52 -16.93 -17.40
C ILE A 221 -8.24 -17.31 -18.86
N SER A 222 -8.03 -16.33 -19.74
CA SER A 222 -7.81 -16.56 -21.16
C SER A 222 -6.36 -16.84 -21.53
N SER A 223 -5.39 -16.44 -20.69
CA SER A 223 -3.99 -16.80 -20.88
C SER A 223 -3.77 -18.28 -20.57
N SER A 224 -3.09 -19.00 -21.47
CA SER A 224 -2.48 -20.29 -21.11
C SER A 224 -1.47 -20.04 -19.99
N GLN A 225 -1.71 -20.57 -18.79
CA GLN A 225 -0.83 -20.36 -17.63
C GLN A 225 0.61 -20.72 -18.01
N SER A 226 1.45 -19.70 -18.17
CA SER A 226 2.90 -19.92 -18.26
C SER A 226 3.38 -20.28 -16.87
N SER A 227 4.07 -21.41 -16.74
CA SER A 227 4.64 -21.80 -15.46
C SER A 227 5.75 -20.81 -15.11
N SER A 228 5.58 -20.08 -14.02
CA SER A 228 6.62 -19.23 -13.46
C SER A 228 6.92 -19.60 -12.01
N ASP A 229 8.03 -19.08 -11.51
CA ASP A 229 8.50 -19.35 -10.15
C ASP A 229 7.98 -18.33 -9.13
N THR A 230 7.24 -17.32 -9.56
CA THR A 230 6.65 -16.30 -8.69
C THR A 230 5.25 -15.94 -9.18
N LEU A 231 4.31 -15.85 -8.25
CA LEU A 231 2.94 -15.38 -8.47
C LEU A 231 2.74 -14.06 -7.74
N LEU A 232 2.24 -13.06 -8.46
CA LEU A 232 1.86 -11.78 -7.88
C LEU A 232 0.34 -11.67 -7.80
N TYR A 233 -0.17 -11.23 -6.67
CA TYR A 233 -1.60 -10.98 -6.43
C TYR A 233 -1.78 -9.51 -6.06
N PRO A 234 -2.16 -8.64 -7.02
CA PRO A 234 -2.42 -7.24 -6.72
C PRO A 234 -3.75 -7.10 -5.98
N LEU A 235 -3.68 -6.61 -4.75
CA LEU A 235 -4.79 -6.45 -3.83
C LEU A 235 -5.25 -4.98 -3.73
N VAL A 236 -6.56 -4.81 -3.68
CA VAL A 236 -7.24 -3.53 -3.52
C VAL A 236 -7.89 -3.45 -2.13
N GLN A 237 -7.39 -2.52 -1.32
CA GLN A 237 -7.97 -2.13 -0.04
C GLN A 237 -8.47 -0.70 -0.15
N MET A 238 -9.80 -0.54 -0.13
CA MET A 238 -10.56 0.71 -0.26
C MET A 238 -11.89 0.55 0.50
N GLY A 239 -11.85 0.52 1.84
CA GLY A 239 -12.97 0.13 2.69
C GLY A 239 -14.22 1.00 2.51
N LEU A 240 -14.05 2.31 2.35
CA LEU A 240 -15.12 3.26 2.02
C LEU A 240 -15.93 2.86 0.76
N PHE A 241 -15.32 2.11 -0.15
CA PHE A 241 -15.88 1.68 -1.44
C PHE A 241 -16.20 0.18 -1.49
N GLY A 242 -16.05 -0.51 -0.35
CA GLY A 242 -16.37 -1.93 -0.20
C GLY A 242 -15.37 -2.87 -0.86
N TYR A 243 -14.10 -2.45 -0.99
CA TYR A 243 -12.98 -3.37 -1.31
C TYR A 243 -12.15 -3.58 -0.06
N ASN A 244 -12.06 -4.84 0.37
CA ASN A 244 -11.42 -5.23 1.61
C ASN A 244 -10.46 -6.41 1.38
N GLU A 245 -9.79 -6.47 0.22
CA GLU A 245 -9.04 -7.66 -0.20
C GLU A 245 -7.87 -7.96 0.75
N GLU A 246 -7.07 -6.95 1.15
CA GLU A 246 -6.04 -7.14 2.18
C GLU A 246 -6.68 -7.57 3.50
N TYR A 247 -7.77 -6.91 3.89
CA TYR A 247 -8.43 -7.17 5.16
C TYR A 247 -8.91 -8.61 5.30
N GLU A 248 -9.59 -9.13 4.27
CA GLU A 248 -10.09 -10.52 4.25
C GLU A 248 -8.96 -11.54 4.10
N LEU A 249 -7.88 -11.19 3.37
CA LEU A 249 -6.69 -12.03 3.29
C LEU A 249 -6.08 -12.18 4.69
N LEU A 250 -5.77 -11.08 5.37
CA LEU A 250 -5.15 -11.07 6.70
C LEU A 250 -5.95 -11.87 7.73
N LYS A 251 -7.29 -11.86 7.65
CA LYS A 251 -8.14 -12.71 8.51
C LYS A 251 -7.86 -14.19 8.31
N GLN A 252 -7.78 -14.64 7.06
CA GLN A 252 -7.47 -16.03 6.72
C GLN A 252 -6.07 -16.43 7.22
N ILE A 253 -5.09 -15.53 7.08
CA ILE A 253 -3.74 -15.75 7.62
C ILE A 253 -3.81 -15.94 9.13
N PHE A 254 -4.41 -14.96 9.81
CA PHE A 254 -4.29 -14.87 11.26
C PHE A 254 -5.09 -15.95 11.97
N CYS A 255 -6.15 -16.50 11.34
CA CYS A 255 -6.91 -17.63 11.86
C CYS A 255 -6.30 -19.01 11.51
N SER A 256 -5.19 -19.05 10.75
CA SER A 256 -4.55 -20.30 10.34
C SER A 256 -4.17 -21.17 11.53
N LYS A 257 -4.55 -22.45 11.46
CA LYS A 257 -4.20 -23.48 12.46
C LYS A 257 -2.97 -24.30 12.05
N ASP A 258 -2.34 -23.94 10.95
CA ASP A 258 -1.15 -24.62 10.47
C ASP A 258 0.06 -24.19 11.30
N ASN A 259 0.63 -25.13 12.06
CA ASN A 259 1.79 -24.91 12.92
C ASN A 259 3.13 -25.00 12.15
N THR A 260 3.09 -25.37 10.87
CA THR A 260 4.27 -25.34 9.98
C THR A 260 4.54 -23.95 9.42
N VAL A 261 3.57 -23.04 9.54
CA VAL A 261 3.69 -21.64 9.15
C VAL A 261 4.49 -20.85 10.21
N SER A 262 5.35 -19.96 9.74
CA SER A 262 5.97 -18.90 10.53
C SER A 262 5.66 -17.55 9.92
N LEU A 263 5.26 -16.59 10.75
CA LEU A 263 4.95 -15.23 10.33
C LEU A 263 5.97 -14.25 10.88
N THR A 264 6.36 -13.27 10.08
CA THR A 264 7.02 -12.05 10.60
C THR A 264 6.21 -10.85 10.17
N MET A 265 5.81 -10.00 11.13
CA MET A 265 5.13 -8.74 10.87
C MET A 265 6.01 -7.58 11.31
N ALA A 266 6.18 -6.58 10.44
CA ALA A 266 6.78 -5.31 10.82
C ALA A 266 5.75 -4.19 10.72
N SER A 267 5.67 -3.33 11.74
CA SER A 267 4.87 -2.10 11.69
C SER A 267 5.51 -1.01 12.56
N GLY A 268 5.96 0.09 11.95
CA GLY A 268 6.50 1.25 12.68
C GLY A 268 5.50 1.92 13.63
N TYR A 269 4.20 1.72 13.38
CA TYR A 269 3.10 2.19 14.21
C TYR A 269 2.18 1.03 14.57
N PHE A 270 2.76 -0.02 15.16
CA PHE A 270 2.04 -1.24 15.48
C PHE A 270 0.81 -0.95 16.37
N ASN A 271 -0.37 -1.17 15.79
CA ASN A 271 -1.66 -1.05 16.49
C ASN A 271 -2.72 -1.84 15.72
N CYS A 272 -2.59 -3.16 15.74
CA CYS A 272 -3.55 -4.05 15.09
C CYS A 272 -4.98 -3.80 15.58
N ILE A 273 -5.94 -3.94 14.68
CA ILE A 273 -7.35 -3.96 15.08
C ILE A 273 -7.66 -5.16 15.99
N LYS A 274 -8.68 -5.00 16.84
CA LYS A 274 -9.07 -6.03 17.81
C LYS A 274 -9.38 -7.38 17.18
N GLU A 275 -9.98 -7.41 15.99
CA GLU A 275 -10.27 -8.66 15.30
C GLU A 275 -8.99 -9.37 14.86
N TYR A 276 -7.98 -8.67 14.33
CA TYR A 276 -6.68 -9.29 14.06
C TYR A 276 -6.01 -9.80 15.33
N GLU A 277 -6.04 -9.03 16.43
CA GLU A 277 -5.50 -9.50 17.70
C GLU A 277 -6.22 -10.76 18.19
N GLN A 278 -7.55 -10.81 18.09
CA GLN A 278 -8.32 -12.00 18.45
C GLN A 278 -7.93 -13.20 17.59
N LEU A 279 -7.85 -13.05 16.27
CA LEU A 279 -7.46 -14.13 15.37
C LEU A 279 -6.02 -14.57 15.66
N ILE A 280 -5.09 -13.63 15.77
CA ILE A 280 -3.69 -13.89 16.09
C ILE A 280 -3.60 -14.66 17.39
N PHE A 281 -4.19 -14.21 18.52
CA PHE A 281 -3.92 -14.83 19.82
C PHE A 281 -4.82 -16.01 20.17
N SER A 282 -6.13 -15.91 19.90
CA SER A 282 -7.09 -16.93 20.32
C SER A 282 -7.24 -18.07 19.32
N GLU A 283 -6.92 -17.82 18.05
CA GLU A 283 -7.18 -18.76 16.98
C GLU A 283 -5.91 -19.36 16.36
N GLY A 284 -4.92 -18.55 16.04
CA GLY A 284 -3.71 -19.01 15.34
C GLY A 284 -2.97 -20.16 16.05
N LYS A 285 -2.22 -20.94 15.28
CA LYS A 285 -1.31 -22.00 15.79
C LYS A 285 0.10 -21.97 15.22
N TYR A 286 0.40 -20.98 14.38
CA TYR A 286 1.71 -20.70 13.80
C TYR A 286 2.64 -19.97 14.77
N SER A 287 3.94 -19.94 14.46
CA SER A 287 4.89 -19.03 15.12
C SER A 287 4.81 -17.63 14.51
N MET A 288 4.99 -16.58 15.31
CA MET A 288 4.93 -15.20 14.81
C MET A 288 5.92 -14.29 15.51
N ASP A 289 6.70 -13.54 14.74
CA ASP A 289 7.53 -12.45 15.23
C ASP A 289 6.92 -11.11 14.85
N ILE A 290 6.62 -10.26 15.84
CA ILE A 290 6.11 -8.90 15.66
C ILE A 290 7.25 -7.93 15.94
N ILE A 291 7.58 -7.09 14.95
CA ILE A 291 8.64 -6.08 15.04
C ILE A 291 8.00 -4.68 15.00
N THR A 292 8.21 -3.89 16.04
CA THR A 292 7.70 -2.53 16.18
C THR A 292 8.80 -1.54 16.54
N ALA A 293 8.51 -0.24 16.47
CA ALA A 293 9.44 0.80 16.90
C ALA A 293 9.56 0.82 18.43
N ALA A 294 10.79 0.78 18.96
CA ALA A 294 11.02 1.21 20.34
C ALA A 294 10.59 2.68 20.51
N PRO A 295 10.27 3.15 21.73
CA PRO A 295 9.85 4.53 21.96
C PRO A 295 10.82 5.57 21.38
N LYS A 296 12.13 5.31 21.48
CA LYS A 296 13.19 6.18 20.94
C LYS A 296 13.33 6.15 19.41
N ALA A 297 12.85 5.09 18.78
CA ALA A 297 12.84 4.93 17.32
C ALA A 297 11.49 5.35 16.70
N ASN A 298 10.58 5.90 17.50
CA ASN A 298 9.30 6.42 17.00
C ASN A 298 9.48 7.83 16.41
N GLY A 299 8.84 8.13 15.28
CA GLY A 299 8.95 9.44 14.63
C GLY A 299 8.44 10.63 15.47
N PHE A 300 7.67 10.38 16.52
CA PHE A 300 7.20 11.39 17.47
C PHE A 300 8.04 11.48 18.75
N PHE A 301 9.15 10.74 18.85
CA PHE A 301 10.02 10.81 20.01
C PHE A 301 10.61 12.22 20.19
N GLY A 302 10.42 12.80 21.38
CA GLY A 302 10.86 14.16 21.67
C GLY A 302 10.03 15.27 20.99
N ALA A 303 8.91 14.94 20.34
CA ALA A 303 8.01 15.94 19.77
C ALA A 303 7.41 16.83 20.87
N ALA A 304 7.30 18.13 20.60
CA ALA A 304 6.71 19.08 21.53
C ALA A 304 5.18 18.90 21.65
N GLY A 305 4.64 19.18 22.84
CA GLY A 305 3.21 19.16 23.09
C GLY A 305 2.60 17.74 23.10
N PRO A 306 1.29 17.60 22.83
CA PRO A 306 0.58 16.33 22.97
C PRO A 306 1.13 15.18 22.10
N SER A 307 1.73 15.49 20.95
CA SER A 307 2.32 14.48 20.07
C SER A 307 3.50 13.73 20.70
N GLY A 308 4.19 14.33 21.67
CA GLY A 308 5.27 13.67 22.42
C GLY A 308 4.81 12.47 23.26
N TYR A 309 3.50 12.31 23.50
CA TYR A 309 2.95 11.15 24.20
C TYR A 309 2.65 9.95 23.27
N ILE A 310 2.71 10.14 21.95
CA ILE A 310 2.44 9.08 20.97
C ILE A 310 3.33 7.84 21.18
N PRO A 311 4.65 7.96 21.42
CA PRO A 311 5.49 6.79 21.69
C PRO A 311 5.04 6.00 22.92
N ALA A 312 4.62 6.67 24.00
CA ALA A 312 4.13 6.02 25.21
C ALA A 312 2.80 5.26 24.96
N LEU A 313 1.92 5.79 24.10
CA LEU A 313 0.70 5.09 23.69
C LEU A 313 1.03 3.76 22.99
N TYR A 314 2.06 3.72 22.15
CA TYR A 314 2.50 2.47 21.51
C TYR A 314 3.15 1.48 22.48
N SER A 315 3.83 1.95 23.53
CA SER A 315 4.27 1.06 24.62
C SER A 315 3.09 0.38 25.32
N TRP A 316 1.97 1.08 25.51
CA TRP A 316 0.76 0.47 26.05
C TRP A 316 0.15 -0.58 25.10
N VAL A 317 0.20 -0.35 23.79
CA VAL A 317 -0.19 -1.37 22.80
C VAL A 317 0.70 -2.62 22.92
N CYS A 318 1.99 -2.45 23.14
CA CYS A 318 2.93 -3.57 23.36
C CYS A 318 2.60 -4.35 24.63
N GLU A 319 2.34 -3.66 25.75
CA GLU A 319 1.90 -4.29 27.00
C GLU A 319 0.61 -5.11 26.82
N ARG A 320 -0.36 -4.58 26.06
CA ARG A 320 -1.58 -5.29 25.71
C ARG A 320 -1.31 -6.58 24.92
N VAL A 321 -0.37 -6.55 23.98
CA VAL A 321 0.06 -7.75 23.23
C VAL A 321 0.66 -8.79 24.17
N LEU A 322 1.53 -8.40 25.10
CA LEU A 322 2.10 -9.32 26.08
C LEU A 322 1.02 -9.93 26.99
N THR A 323 0.04 -9.13 27.39
CA THR A 323 -1.12 -9.61 28.17
C THR A 323 -1.95 -10.64 27.38
N LEU A 324 -2.17 -10.40 26.08
CA LEU A 324 -2.87 -11.36 25.21
C LEU A 324 -2.07 -12.64 25.00
N LYS A 325 -0.75 -12.52 24.81
CA LYS A 325 0.19 -13.66 24.75
C LYS A 325 0.02 -14.56 25.97
N ASP A 326 0.08 -14.00 27.17
CA ASP A 326 -0.06 -14.74 28.42
C ASP A 326 -1.46 -15.35 28.58
N LYS A 327 -2.51 -14.56 28.32
CA LYS A 327 -3.91 -14.98 28.45
C LYS A 327 -4.24 -16.20 27.59
N TYR A 328 -3.71 -16.25 26.36
CA TYR A 328 -4.00 -17.32 25.40
C TYR A 328 -2.87 -18.37 25.31
N ALA A 329 -1.86 -18.29 26.18
CA ALA A 329 -0.69 -19.17 26.19
C ALA A 329 0.04 -19.27 24.84
N ARG A 330 0.11 -18.15 24.09
CA ARG A 330 0.74 -18.07 22.77
C ARG A 330 2.24 -17.78 22.86
N ASN A 331 2.97 -18.71 23.47
CA ASN A 331 4.41 -18.58 23.67
C ASN A 331 5.20 -18.42 22.36
N ASP A 332 4.63 -18.91 21.25
CA ASP A 332 5.14 -18.81 19.88
C ASP A 332 4.95 -17.45 19.20
N VAL A 333 4.26 -16.48 19.83
CA VAL A 333 4.14 -15.09 19.33
C VAL A 333 5.12 -14.20 20.09
N ASN A 334 6.15 -13.70 19.43
CA ASN A 334 7.17 -12.85 20.03
C ASN A 334 6.99 -11.39 19.63
N LEU A 335 7.37 -10.48 20.52
CA LEU A 335 7.35 -9.04 20.29
C LEU A 335 8.76 -8.49 20.45
N TYR A 336 9.23 -7.79 19.41
CA TYR A 336 10.53 -7.15 19.36
C TYR A 336 10.37 -5.66 19.11
N GLU A 337 11.17 -4.87 19.82
CA GLU A 337 11.30 -3.44 19.58
C GLU A 337 12.61 -3.17 18.83
N TYR A 338 12.51 -2.50 17.68
CA TYR A 338 13.67 -1.99 16.96
C TYR A 338 14.19 -0.72 17.64
N HIS A 339 15.50 -0.66 17.87
CA HIS A 339 16.18 0.54 18.31
C HIS A 339 17.56 0.67 17.68
N ARG A 340 17.85 1.86 17.14
CA ARG A 340 19.18 2.31 16.75
C ARG A 340 19.28 3.81 17.00
N ASP A 341 20.33 4.26 17.68
CA ASP A 341 20.49 5.67 18.04
C ASP A 341 20.45 6.58 16.80
N GLY A 342 19.58 7.58 16.83
CA GLY A 342 19.39 8.54 15.74
C GLY A 342 18.53 8.05 14.58
N TRP A 343 17.99 6.83 14.64
CA TRP A 343 17.15 6.24 13.59
C TRP A 343 15.69 6.12 14.04
N THR A 344 14.77 6.35 13.11
CA THR A 344 13.35 6.02 13.28
C THR A 344 13.01 4.72 12.56
N PHE A 345 12.13 3.90 13.14
CA PHE A 345 11.64 2.67 12.53
C PHE A 345 10.29 2.88 11.86
N HIS A 346 10.22 2.61 10.56
CA HIS A 346 9.04 2.89 9.74
C HIS A 346 8.63 1.75 8.80
N ALA A 347 9.29 0.60 8.92
CA ALA A 347 9.05 -0.60 8.12
C ALA A 347 7.61 -1.10 8.29
N LYS A 348 7.09 -1.65 7.20
CA LYS A 348 5.75 -2.25 7.09
C LYS A 348 5.85 -3.49 6.22
N GLY A 349 5.19 -4.56 6.64
CA GLY A 349 5.11 -5.78 5.84
C GLY A 349 4.73 -6.99 6.66
N LEU A 350 4.34 -8.03 5.95
CA LEU A 350 4.11 -9.37 6.49
C LEU A 350 4.88 -10.36 5.62
N TRP A 351 5.66 -11.22 6.26
CA TRP A 351 6.36 -12.35 5.66
C TRP A 351 5.77 -13.62 6.24
N ILE A 352 5.58 -14.61 5.39
CA ILE A 352 4.93 -15.87 5.70
C ILE A 352 5.86 -16.95 5.16
N ASP A 353 6.41 -17.76 6.03
CA ASP A 353 7.29 -18.86 5.67
C ASP A 353 6.61 -20.18 6.01
N THR A 354 6.71 -21.16 5.12
CA THR A 354 6.33 -22.55 5.34
C THR A 354 7.52 -23.43 4.95
N PRO A 355 7.49 -24.75 5.24
CA PRO A 355 8.61 -25.63 4.90
C PRO A 355 8.92 -25.67 3.40
N VAL A 356 7.96 -25.27 2.57
CA VAL A 356 8.04 -25.35 1.12
C VAL A 356 7.66 -24.04 0.44
N GLN A 357 7.47 -22.91 1.14
CA GLN A 357 7.11 -21.65 0.50
C GLN A 357 7.49 -20.41 1.32
N THR A 358 7.62 -19.27 0.65
CA THR A 358 7.65 -17.96 1.32
C THR A 358 6.72 -16.99 0.61
N ALA A 359 5.75 -16.42 1.31
CA ALA A 359 4.93 -15.33 0.79
C ALA A 359 5.24 -13.99 1.48
N THR A 360 5.06 -12.90 0.75
CA THR A 360 5.21 -11.56 1.32
C THR A 360 4.07 -10.66 0.88
N LEU A 361 3.48 -9.97 1.85
CA LEU A 361 2.51 -8.91 1.64
C LEU A 361 3.21 -7.56 1.77
N MET A 362 3.24 -6.83 0.66
CA MET A 362 3.87 -5.54 0.53
C MET A 362 2.84 -4.45 0.34
N GLY A 363 3.03 -3.33 1.04
CA GLY A 363 2.17 -2.16 0.90
C GLY A 363 2.41 -1.13 1.98
N SER A 364 1.47 -0.20 2.12
CA SER A 364 1.55 0.90 3.07
C SER A 364 0.78 0.66 4.37
N SER A 365 0.22 -0.54 4.57
CA SER A 365 -0.57 -0.93 5.75
C SER A 365 0.23 -0.83 7.05
N ASN A 366 -0.36 -0.22 8.08
CA ASN A 366 0.12 -0.36 9.46
C ASN A 366 -0.67 -1.45 10.22
N PHE A 367 -1.59 -2.15 9.54
CA PHE A 367 -2.49 -3.17 10.11
C PHE A 367 -3.50 -2.66 11.15
N GLY A 368 -3.58 -1.34 11.33
CA GLY A 368 -4.54 -0.68 12.21
C GLY A 368 -5.80 -0.21 11.49
N SER A 369 -6.72 0.42 12.23
CA SER A 369 -8.02 0.85 11.71
C SER A 369 -7.94 1.71 10.44
N PHE A 370 -6.96 2.63 10.37
CA PHE A 370 -6.75 3.49 9.20
C PHE A 370 -6.32 2.72 7.94
N SER A 371 -5.85 1.48 8.06
CA SER A 371 -5.48 0.64 6.90
C SER A 371 -6.68 -0.09 6.31
N ILE A 372 -7.80 -0.17 7.04
CA ILE A 372 -9.00 -0.91 6.64
C ILE A 372 -10.02 0.05 6.01
N PHE A 373 -10.15 1.25 6.56
CA PHE A 373 -11.15 2.22 6.10
C PHE A 373 -10.84 2.84 4.74
#